data_AF-A0A940IFN4-F1
#
_entry.id   AF-A0A940IFN4-F1
#
_cell.length_a   1.000
_cell.length_b   1.000
_cell.length_c   1.000
_cell.angle_alpha   90.00
_cell.angle_beta   90.00
_cell.angle_gamma   90.00
#
_symmetry.space_group_name_H-M   'P 1'
#
loop_
_entity.id
_entity.type
_entity.pdbx_description
1 polymer ?
#
loop_
_entity_poly.entity_id
_entity_poly.type
_entity_poly.pdbx_seq_one_letter_code
_entity_poly.pdbx_strand_id
1 'polypeptide(L)' 'MIELSNVTYWYEPGKDVIQNISATIRDGRIYGLFGLNGSGKTT' A
#
# COMPACT_ATOMS: atom_id res chain seq x y z
N MET A 1 -15.62 -3.09 -4.99
CA MET A 1 -15.09 -1.83 -4.41
C MET A 1 -14.33 -2.13 -3.12
N ILE A 2 -13.06 -1.73 -3.02
CA ILE A 2 -12.21 -1.90 -1.82
C ILE A 2 -11.78 -0.52 -1.35
N GLU A 3 -11.78 -0.30 -0.04
CA GLU A 3 -11.34 0.94 0.61
C GLU A 3 -10.25 0.65 1.64
N LEU A 4 -9.16 1.40 1.55
CA LEU A 4 -8.05 1.42 2.49
C LEU A 4 -8.09 2.77 3.20
N SER A 5 -8.01 2.76 4.52
CA SER A 5 -8.01 3.98 5.33
C SER A 5 -6.90 3.91 6.37
N ASN A 6 -5.96 4.84 6.27
CA ASN A 6 -4.85 5.06 7.20
C ASN A 6 -4.05 3.78 7.48
N VAL A 7 -3.78 3.00 6.44
CA VAL A 7 -3.08 1.72 6.55
C VAL A 7 -1.59 1.97 6.70
N THR A 8 -1.01 1.39 7.75
CA THR A 8 0.44 1.33 7.99
C THR A 8 0.83 -0.13 8.18
N TYR A 9 1.90 -0.56 7.52
CA TYR A 9 2.37 -1.94 7.57
C TYR A 9 3.90 -1.98 7.65
N TRP A 10 4.42 -2.91 8.45
CA TRP A 10 5.85 -3.18 8.61
C TRP A 10 6.08 -4.69 8.76
N TYR A 11 7.24 -5.15 8.30
CA TYR A 11 7.71 -6.52 8.58
C TYR A 11 8.51 -6.60 9.88
N GLU A 12 9.33 -5.59 10.11
CA GLU A 12 10.22 -5.49 11.26
C GLU A 12 9.83 -4.25 12.08
N PRO A 13 9.79 -4.33 13.42
CA PRO A 13 9.48 -3.20 14.25
C PRO A 13 10.39 -2.01 13.95
N GLY A 14 9.80 -0.85 13.67
CA GLY A 14 10.54 0.39 13.38
C GLY A 14 10.94 0.58 11.91
N LYS A 15 10.55 -0.33 11.00
CA LYS A 15 10.76 -0.15 9.55
C LYS A 15 9.45 -0.28 8.79
N ASP A 16 8.73 0.82 8.74
CA ASP A 16 7.47 0.89 8.00
C ASP A 16 7.72 0.75 6.50
N VAL A 17 6.96 -0.15 5.90
CA VAL A 17 6.96 -0.46 4.47
C VAL A 17 5.84 0.31 3.78
N ILE A 18 4.71 0.45 4.45
CA ILE A 18 3.57 1.28 4.05
C ILE A 18 3.27 2.21 5.23
N GLN A 19 3.11 3.51 4.98
CA GLN A 19 2.82 4.50 6.01
C GLN A 19 1.58 5.32 5.65
N ASN A 20 0.54 5.22 6.47
CA ASN A 20 -0.68 6.02 6.42
C ASN A 20 -1.30 6.14 5.01
N ILE A 21 -1.44 5.02 4.30
CA ILE A 21 -2.04 4.99 2.98
C ILE A 21 -3.56 4.89 3.09
N SER A 22 -4.23 5.80 2.38
CA SER A 22 -5.68 5.76 2.14
C SER A 22 -5.93 5.72 0.63
N ALA A 23 -6.70 4.74 0.17
CA ALA A 23 -6.97 4.54 -1.25
C ALA A 23 -8.31 3.84 -1.49
N THR A 24 -8.97 4.17 -2.60
CA THR A 24 -10.22 3.52 -3.01
C THR A 24 -10.02 2.82 -4.35
N ILE A 25 -10.11 1.49 -4.34
CA ILE A 25 -10.02 0.64 -5.53
C ILE A 25 -11.45 0.39 -6.01
N ARG A 26 -11.75 0.89 -7.20
CA ARG A 26 -13.06 0.77 -7.85
C ARG A 26 -13.03 -0.34 -8.89
N ASP A 27 -14.18 -0.97 -9.08
CA ASP A 27 -14.31 -2.12 -9.97
C ASP A 27 -14.13 -1.70 -11.44
N GLY A 28 -13.60 -2.62 -12.26
CA GLY A 28 -13.35 -2.36 -13.69
C GLY A 28 -12.16 -1.44 -14.00
N ARG A 29 -11.32 -1.10 -13.01
CA ARG A 29 -10.11 -0.28 -13.19
C ARG A 29 -8.84 -1.09 -12.94
N ILE A 30 -7.80 -0.79 -13.71
CA ILE A 30 -6.45 -1.35 -13.53
C ILE A 30 -5.62 -0.34 -12.74
N TYR A 31 -4.95 -0.83 -11.69
CA TYR A 31 -4.09 -0.03 -10.83
C TYR A 31 -2.65 -0.55 -10.92
N GLY A 32 -1.68 0.36 -11.00
CA GLY A 32 -0.26 0.04 -10.98
C GLY A 32 0.37 0.50 -9.67
N LEU A 33 1.11 -0.37 -9.00
CA LEU A 33 1.84 -0.06 -7.79
C LEU A 33 3.31 0.22 -8.15
N PHE A 34 3.74 1.48 -7.98
CA PHE A 34 5.07 1.96 -8.37
C PHE A 34 5.85 2.47 -7.16
N GLY A 35 7.18 2.35 -7.19
CA GLY A 35 8.06 2.68 -6.07
C GLY A 35 9.43 2.03 -6.21
N LEU A 36 10.38 2.44 -5.36
CA LEU A 36 11.75 1.88 -5.33
C LEU A 36 11.74 0.41 -4.86
N ASN A 37 12.76 -0.37 -5.22
CA ASN A 37 12.87 -1.74 -4.71
C ASN A 37 12.93 -1.72 -3.17
N GLY A 38 12.12 -2.56 -2.53
CA GLY A 38 11.95 -2.55 -1.06
C GLY A 38 10.91 -1.57 -0.51
N SER A 39 10.20 -0.80 -1.36
CA SER A 39 9.17 0.16 -0.93
C SER A 39 7.78 -0.45 -0.63
N GLY A 40 7.66 -1.77 -0.49
CA GLY A 40 6.35 -2.39 -0.24
C GLY A 40 5.46 -2.59 -1.46
N LYS A 41 6.03 -2.92 -2.62
CA LYS A 41 5.24 -3.24 -3.83
C LYS A 41 4.77 -4.69 -3.90
N THR A 42 5.56 -5.61 -3.36
CA THR A 42 5.28 -7.05 -3.34
C THR A 42 4.63 -7.48 -2.03
N THR A 43 4.52 -6.53 -1.12
CA THR A 43 4.14 -6.65 0.29
C THR A 43 2.89 -5.84 0.50
#